data_AF-A0A183BC44-F1
#
_entry.id   AF-A0A183BC44-F1
#
_cell.length_a   1.000
_cell.length_b   1.000
_cell.length_c   1.000
_cell.angle_alpha   90.00
_cell.angle_beta   90.00
_cell.angle_gamma   90.00
#
_symmetry.space_group_name_H-M   'P 1'
#
loop_
_entity.id
_entity.type
_entity.pdbx_description
1 polymer ?
#
loop_
_entity_poly.entity_id
_entity_poly.type
_entity_poly.pdbx_seq_one_letter_code
_entity_poly.pdbx_strand_id
1 'polypeptide(L)'
;AGTKSATKEETAQITNQVTGQIGWRREGIKYRRNELFLDIMESVNLLMSPQGQVLSAHVAGRVIMKSYLSGMPECKFGFNDKVSLENKQRAPAGDDSAVNTSGGIAIDDCQFHQCVKLGRFDTEHTISFVPPDGEFELMRYRTTKVSIRVKISPYCPFVMKRT
;
A
#
# COMPACT_ATOMS: atom_id res chain seq x y z
N ALA A 1 20.30 -29.47 42.69
CA ALA A 1 20.21 -28.40 41.67
C ALA A 1 18.88 -28.55 40.95
N GLY A 2 17.93 -27.64 41.19
CA GLY A 2 16.56 -27.75 40.67
C GLY A 2 16.49 -27.36 39.21
N THR A 3 16.06 -28.27 38.35
CA THR A 3 15.70 -28.01 36.96
C THR A 3 14.42 -27.17 36.94
N LYS A 4 14.52 -25.89 36.56
CA LYS A 4 13.37 -25.02 36.37
C LYS A 4 12.54 -25.56 35.21
N SER A 5 11.33 -26.03 35.51
CA SER A 5 10.33 -26.45 34.54
C SER A 5 9.93 -25.24 33.69
N ALA A 6 10.18 -25.30 32.39
CA ALA A 6 9.68 -24.31 31.43
C ALA A 6 8.15 -24.24 31.55
N THR A 7 7.61 -23.03 31.61
CA THR A 7 6.16 -22.79 31.68
C THR A 7 5.52 -23.22 30.35
N LYS A 8 4.30 -23.77 30.45
CA LYS A 8 3.54 -24.31 29.31
C LYS A 8 3.30 -23.29 28.18
N GLU A 9 3.39 -22.00 28.50
CA GLU A 9 3.32 -20.88 27.54
C GLU A 9 4.59 -20.68 26.72
N GLU A 10 5.78 -20.83 27.32
CA GLU A 10 7.06 -20.73 26.60
C GLU A 10 7.23 -21.90 25.62
N THR A 11 6.76 -23.09 25.99
CA THR A 11 6.83 -24.26 25.10
C THR A 11 5.87 -24.15 23.92
N ALA A 12 4.69 -23.54 24.14
CA ALA A 12 3.71 -23.27 23.08
C ALA A 12 4.25 -22.23 22.08
N GLN A 13 4.95 -21.20 22.54
CA GLN A 13 5.58 -20.20 21.67
C GLN A 13 6.66 -20.80 20.75
N ILE A 14 7.43 -21.79 21.23
CA ILE A 14 8.49 -22.44 20.45
C ILE A 14 7.90 -23.40 19.40
N THR A 15 6.82 -24.12 19.71
CA THR A 15 6.14 -25.00 18.74
C THR A 15 5.35 -24.25 17.66
N ASN A 16 4.90 -23.01 17.94
CA ASN A 16 4.15 -22.19 16.97
C ASN A 16 4.99 -21.78 15.74
N GLN A 17 6.33 -21.84 15.83
CA GLN A 17 7.21 -21.48 14.71
C GLN A 17 7.29 -22.55 13.60
N VAL A 18 6.78 -23.76 13.83
CA VAL A 18 6.97 -24.92 12.92
C VAL A 18 5.72 -25.29 12.11
N THR A 19 4.53 -24.76 12.43
CA THR A 19 3.23 -25.23 11.88
C THR A 19 2.57 -24.29 10.85
N GLY A 20 3.22 -23.20 10.42
CA GLY A 20 2.60 -22.23 9.50
C GLY A 20 1.56 -21.32 10.18
N GLN A 21 1.63 -21.19 11.51
CA GLN A 21 0.78 -20.31 12.29
C GLN A 21 1.15 -18.84 12.06
N ILE A 22 0.13 -18.00 11.93
CA ILE A 22 0.26 -16.56 11.66
C ILE A 22 0.92 -15.86 12.86
N GLY A 23 2.20 -15.53 12.76
CA GLY A 23 2.99 -14.96 13.87
C GLY A 23 2.63 -13.53 14.27
N TRP A 24 1.89 -12.80 13.43
CA TRP A 24 1.59 -11.37 13.63
C TRP A 24 0.17 -11.09 14.15
N ARG A 25 -0.67 -12.11 14.37
CA ARG A 25 -2.05 -11.95 14.86
C ARG A 25 -2.42 -13.05 15.84
N ARG A 26 -2.87 -12.65 17.04
CA ARG A 26 -3.30 -13.59 18.09
C ARG A 26 -4.72 -14.11 17.83
N GLU A 27 -4.96 -15.37 18.17
CA GLU A 27 -6.29 -15.96 18.17
C GLU A 27 -7.16 -15.39 19.31
N GLY A 28 -8.48 -15.45 19.18
CA GLY A 28 -9.42 -15.06 20.25
C GLY A 28 -9.71 -13.55 20.38
N ILE A 29 -9.18 -12.70 19.50
CA ILE A 29 -9.49 -11.26 19.47
C ILE A 29 -10.98 -11.08 19.16
N LYS A 30 -11.68 -10.26 19.97
CA LYS A 30 -13.10 -9.98 19.80
C LYS A 30 -13.38 -8.51 20.00
N TYR A 31 -13.98 -7.89 18.98
CA TYR A 31 -14.48 -6.54 19.03
C TYR A 31 -16.00 -6.54 19.07
N ARG A 32 -16.60 -5.52 19.71
CA ARG A 32 -18.05 -5.30 19.68
C ARG A 32 -18.54 -5.02 18.25
N ARG A 33 -17.69 -4.37 17.45
CA ARG A 33 -17.94 -4.02 16.05
C ARG A 33 -16.66 -4.23 15.26
N ASN A 34 -16.78 -4.91 14.13
CA ASN A 34 -15.67 -5.12 13.23
C ASN A 34 -15.52 -3.90 12.34
N GLU A 35 -14.43 -3.15 12.50
CA GLU A 35 -14.15 -1.93 11.74
C GLU A 35 -12.71 -1.96 11.23
N LEU A 36 -12.49 -1.30 10.09
CA LEU A 36 -11.21 -1.25 9.41
C LEU A 36 -11.07 0.12 8.78
N PHE A 37 -9.95 0.80 9.06
CA PHE A 37 -9.64 2.10 8.51
C PHE A 37 -8.36 2.02 7.69
N LEU A 38 -8.33 2.76 6.59
CA LEU A 38 -7.18 2.88 5.70
C LEU A 38 -6.86 4.35 5.50
N ASP A 39 -5.65 4.74 5.89
CA ASP A 39 -5.11 6.08 5.73
C ASP A 39 -4.03 6.01 4.63
N ILE A 40 -4.30 6.65 3.50
CA ILE A 40 -3.36 6.75 2.37
C ILE A 40 -2.60 8.07 2.51
N MET A 41 -1.30 7.99 2.76
CA MET A 41 -0.42 9.14 2.91
C MET A 41 0.53 9.24 1.73
N GLU A 42 0.40 10.31 0.95
CA GLU A 42 1.22 10.55 -0.23
C GLU A 42 2.07 11.81 -0.06
N SER A 43 3.35 11.70 -0.40
CA SER A 43 4.28 12.83 -0.48
C SER A 43 4.64 13.07 -1.94
N VAL A 44 4.28 14.24 -2.45
CA VAL A 44 4.58 14.66 -3.82
C VAL A 44 5.89 15.42 -3.83
N ASN A 45 6.89 14.86 -4.49
CA ASN A 45 8.16 15.52 -4.75
C ASN A 45 8.14 16.10 -6.16
N LEU A 46 8.16 17.42 -6.27
CA LEU A 46 8.14 18.15 -7.54
C LEU A 46 9.33 19.10 -7.62
N LEU A 47 10.14 18.95 -8.67
CA LEU A 47 11.13 19.92 -9.10
C LEU A 47 10.63 20.59 -10.37
N MET A 48 10.48 21.92 -10.34
CA MET A 48 9.93 22.69 -11.44
C MET A 48 10.80 23.93 -11.70
N SER A 49 11.02 24.24 -12.97
CA SER A 49 11.68 25.47 -13.39
C SER A 49 10.81 26.71 -13.10
N PRO A 50 11.40 27.90 -13.00
CA PRO A 50 10.65 29.15 -12.89
C PRO A 50 9.68 29.40 -14.07
N GLN A 51 9.96 28.82 -15.24
CA GLN A 51 9.12 28.89 -16.43
C GLN A 51 7.93 27.91 -16.39
N GLY A 52 7.77 27.15 -15.30
CA GLY A 52 6.68 26.19 -15.13
C GLY A 52 6.91 24.82 -15.78
N GLN A 53 8.09 24.56 -16.35
CA GLN A 53 8.47 23.22 -16.82
C GLN A 53 8.79 22.30 -15.64
N VAL A 54 8.15 21.13 -15.58
CA VAL A 54 8.43 20.09 -14.58
C VAL A 54 9.73 19.37 -14.98
N LEU A 55 10.72 19.41 -14.09
CA LEU A 55 12.02 18.76 -14.28
C LEU A 55 12.04 17.36 -13.65
N SER A 56 11.36 17.16 -12.52
CA SER A 56 11.20 15.86 -11.88
C SER A 56 9.90 15.84 -11.08
N ALA A 57 9.17 14.73 -11.14
CA ALA A 57 7.98 14.49 -10.35
C ALA A 57 7.95 13.03 -9.91
N HIS A 58 7.82 12.79 -8.62
CA HIS A 58 7.53 11.45 -8.10
C HIS A 58 6.74 11.54 -6.81
N VAL A 59 5.94 10.51 -6.55
CA VAL A 59 5.16 10.35 -5.34
C VAL A 59 5.70 9.16 -4.56
N ALA A 60 5.96 9.39 -3.28
CA ALA A 60 6.19 8.34 -2.30
C ALA A 60 4.93 8.21 -1.45
N GLY A 61 4.27 7.05 -1.53
CA GLY A 61 3.04 6.75 -0.82
C GLY A 61 3.23 5.66 0.22
N ARG A 62 2.46 5.73 1.30
CA ARG A 62 2.31 4.63 2.27
C ARG A 62 0.85 4.47 2.67
N VAL A 63 0.46 3.24 2.94
CA VAL A 63 -0.88 2.88 3.38
C VAL A 63 -0.80 2.43 4.83
N ILE A 64 -1.33 3.24 5.73
CA ILE A 64 -1.48 2.90 7.14
C ILE A 64 -2.86 2.30 7.34
N MET A 65 -2.93 1.19 8.07
CA MET A 65 -4.15 0.43 8.29
C MET A 65 -4.42 0.30 9.78
N LYS A 66 -5.68 0.50 10.17
CA LYS A 66 -6.16 0.25 11.54
C LYS A 66 -7.20 -0.85 11.50
N SER A 67 -6.85 -2.02 12.00
CA SER A 67 -7.72 -3.20 11.98
C SER A 67 -8.28 -3.48 13.38
N TYR A 68 -9.60 -3.37 13.51
CA TYR A 68 -10.36 -3.75 14.70
C TYR A 68 -11.32 -4.87 14.33
N LEU A 69 -10.76 -6.00 13.90
CA LEU A 69 -11.51 -7.17 13.43
C LEU A 69 -11.44 -8.31 14.45
N SER A 70 -12.50 -9.09 14.56
CA SER A 70 -12.56 -10.26 15.45
C SER A 70 -12.03 -11.51 14.77
N GLY A 71 -11.43 -12.43 15.54
CA GLY A 71 -10.91 -13.71 15.05
C GLY A 71 -9.70 -13.56 14.13
N MET A 72 -9.62 -14.43 13.12
CA MET A 72 -8.53 -14.51 12.13
C MET A 72 -9.09 -14.22 10.72
N PRO A 73 -9.38 -12.94 10.39
CA PRO A 73 -9.95 -12.59 9.09
C PRO A 73 -8.88 -12.60 7.99
N GLU A 74 -9.21 -13.16 6.83
CA GLU A 74 -8.45 -12.97 5.60
C GLU A 74 -9.04 -11.78 4.83
N CYS A 75 -8.23 -10.74 4.63
CA CYS A 75 -8.57 -9.53 3.91
C CYS A 75 -7.94 -9.56 2.51
N LYS A 76 -8.62 -8.93 1.56
CA LYS A 76 -8.10 -8.66 0.21
C LYS A 76 -8.11 -7.16 -0.04
N PHE A 77 -7.01 -6.65 -0.58
CA PHE A 77 -6.88 -5.25 -0.96
C PHE A 77 -6.42 -5.18 -2.42
N GLY A 78 -7.17 -4.46 -3.25
CA GLY A 78 -6.87 -4.25 -4.66
C GLY A 78 -6.68 -2.76 -4.93
N PHE A 79 -5.77 -2.43 -5.85
CA PHE A 79 -5.53 -1.06 -6.30
C PHE A 79 -5.63 -1.01 -7.83
N ASN A 80 -6.02 0.17 -8.34
CA ASN A 80 -6.13 0.39 -9.77
C ASN A 80 -4.74 0.60 -10.38
N ASP A 81 -4.08 -0.47 -10.83
CA ASP A 81 -2.83 -0.39 -11.60
C ASP A 81 -3.09 -0.45 -13.12
N LYS A 82 -2.36 0.36 -13.90
CA LYS A 82 -2.45 0.34 -15.38
C LYS A 82 -1.91 -0.96 -15.98
N VAL A 83 -1.04 -1.69 -15.28
CA VAL A 83 -0.52 -2.99 -15.75
C VAL A 83 -1.65 -4.01 -15.96
N SER A 84 -2.73 -3.91 -15.18
CA SER A 84 -3.92 -4.78 -15.26
C SER A 84 -4.68 -4.66 -16.60
N LEU A 85 -4.62 -3.49 -17.26
CA LEU A 85 -5.36 -3.26 -18.51
C LEU A 85 -4.69 -3.89 -19.73
N GLU A 86 -3.35 -3.98 -19.75
CA GLU A 86 -2.64 -4.57 -20.89
C GLU A 86 -2.77 -6.10 -20.90
N ASN A 87 -2.81 -6.75 -19.74
CA ASN A 87 -2.95 -8.22 -19.66
C ASN A 87 -4.36 -8.75 -19.95
N LYS A 88 -5.40 -7.91 -19.84
CA LYS A 88 -6.78 -8.29 -20.19
C LYS A 88 -7.10 -8.12 -21.68
N GLN A 89 -6.20 -7.52 -22.46
CA GLN A 89 -6.39 -7.18 -23.87
C GLN A 89 -5.83 -8.23 -24.85
N ARG A 90 -5.71 -9.50 -24.43
CA ARG A 90 -5.48 -10.65 -25.32
C ARG A 90 -6.74 -11.51 -25.53
N ALA A 91 -7.93 -10.92 -25.47
CA ALA A 91 -9.15 -11.54 -26.00
C ALA A 91 -9.53 -10.84 -27.31
N PRO A 92 -9.75 -11.56 -28.42
CA PRO A 92 -10.15 -10.95 -29.67
C PRO A 92 -11.67 -10.68 -29.67
N ALA A 93 -12.05 -9.68 -30.47
CA ALA A 93 -13.39 -9.34 -30.93
C ALA A 93 -14.24 -8.41 -30.04
N GLY A 94 -14.45 -7.20 -30.58
CA GLY A 94 -15.79 -6.61 -30.64
C GLY A 94 -16.03 -5.42 -29.71
N ASP A 95 -16.14 -4.25 -30.36
CA ASP A 95 -17.01 -3.12 -30.01
C ASP A 95 -16.31 -1.83 -29.51
N ASP A 96 -16.41 -0.82 -30.37
CA ASP A 96 -15.88 0.54 -30.25
C ASP A 96 -16.69 1.31 -29.21
N SER A 97 -16.29 1.20 -27.95
CA SER A 97 -16.58 2.19 -26.91
C SER A 97 -15.56 2.05 -25.79
N ALA A 98 -14.30 2.29 -26.14
CA ALA A 98 -13.22 2.45 -25.17
C ALA A 98 -13.50 3.70 -24.32
N VAL A 99 -14.34 3.53 -23.29
CA VAL A 99 -14.35 4.39 -22.11
C VAL A 99 -12.92 4.39 -21.62
N ASN A 100 -12.20 5.47 -21.92
CA ASN A 100 -10.89 5.79 -21.40
C ASN A 100 -10.96 5.76 -19.86
N THR A 101 -10.83 4.58 -19.27
CA THR A 101 -10.52 4.39 -17.85
C THR A 101 -9.05 4.76 -17.68
N SER A 102 -8.80 6.04 -17.95
CA SER A 102 -7.52 6.75 -17.97
C SER A 102 -6.99 7.01 -16.55
N GLY A 103 -7.40 6.18 -15.58
CA GLY A 103 -7.23 6.42 -14.15
C GLY A 103 -6.44 5.35 -13.40
N GLY A 104 -5.83 4.37 -14.08
CA GLY A 104 -4.90 3.45 -13.40
C GLY A 104 -3.64 4.21 -12.95
N ILE A 105 -3.06 3.79 -11.83
CA ILE A 105 -1.82 4.32 -11.27
C ILE A 105 -0.72 3.35 -11.67
N ALA A 106 0.25 3.77 -12.47
CA ALA A 106 1.41 2.95 -12.74
C ALA A 106 2.36 3.02 -11.54
N ILE A 107 2.50 1.92 -10.80
CA ILE A 107 3.38 1.85 -9.63
C ILE A 107 4.75 1.34 -10.06
N ASP A 108 5.82 2.00 -9.63
CA ASP A 108 7.20 1.63 -10.00
C ASP A 108 7.75 0.53 -9.08
N ASP A 109 7.53 0.66 -7.77
CA ASP A 109 7.88 -0.34 -6.77
C ASP A 109 6.91 -0.32 -5.59
N CYS A 110 6.74 -1.49 -4.98
CA CYS A 110 5.94 -1.72 -3.79
C CYS A 110 6.73 -2.51 -2.75
N GLN A 111 6.60 -2.13 -1.49
CA GLN A 111 7.04 -2.88 -0.33
C GLN A 111 5.83 -3.22 0.52
N PHE A 112 5.72 -4.47 0.95
CA PHE A 112 4.57 -4.97 1.70
C PHE A 112 4.97 -5.41 3.09
N HIS A 113 4.02 -5.31 4.01
CA HIS A 113 4.14 -5.95 5.32
C HIS A 113 4.22 -7.47 5.19
N GLN A 114 4.93 -8.13 6.11
CA GLN A 114 5.09 -9.60 6.16
C GLN A 114 3.77 -10.40 6.18
N CYS A 115 2.65 -9.75 6.51
CA CYS A 115 1.34 -10.39 6.53
C CYS A 115 0.75 -10.64 5.14
N VAL A 116 1.37 -10.06 4.10
CA VAL A 116 0.90 -10.12 2.72
C VAL A 116 1.41 -11.36 2.00
N LYS A 117 0.48 -12.11 1.39
CA LYS A 117 0.79 -13.23 0.50
C LYS A 117 0.99 -12.72 -0.93
N LEU A 118 2.23 -12.78 -1.42
CA LEU A 118 2.58 -12.27 -2.76
C LEU A 118 2.23 -13.22 -3.92
N GLY A 119 1.91 -14.49 -3.65
CA GLY A 119 1.76 -15.52 -4.69
C GLY A 119 0.66 -15.32 -5.74
N ARG A 120 -0.22 -14.30 -5.59
CA ARG A 120 -1.25 -13.94 -6.59
C ARG A 120 -1.22 -12.46 -7.00
N PHE A 121 -0.23 -11.72 -6.52
CA PHE A 121 -0.13 -10.28 -6.76
C PHE A 121 0.06 -9.96 -8.25
N ASP A 122 0.92 -10.72 -8.93
CA ASP A 122 1.34 -10.43 -10.32
C ASP A 122 0.21 -10.56 -11.35
N THR A 123 -0.87 -11.27 -11.04
CA THR A 123 -1.97 -11.51 -11.99
C THR A 123 -3.21 -10.67 -11.70
N GLU A 124 -3.57 -10.52 -10.42
CA GLU A 124 -4.83 -9.88 -10.01
C GLU A 124 -4.63 -8.48 -9.42
N HIS A 125 -3.38 -8.02 -9.26
CA HIS A 125 -3.01 -6.78 -8.54
C HIS A 125 -3.74 -6.63 -7.19
N THR A 126 -4.03 -7.78 -6.59
CA THR A 126 -4.80 -7.91 -5.36
C THR A 126 -3.92 -8.64 -4.36
N ILE A 127 -3.72 -8.03 -3.21
CA ILE A 127 -3.00 -8.66 -2.11
C ILE A 127 -3.99 -9.35 -1.17
N SER A 128 -3.65 -10.55 -0.72
CA SER A 128 -4.39 -11.27 0.33
C SER A 128 -3.54 -11.30 1.60
N PHE A 129 -4.13 -10.98 2.75
CA PHE A 129 -3.38 -10.90 4.01
C PHE A 129 -4.30 -11.10 5.22
N VAL A 130 -3.71 -11.49 6.34
CA VAL A 130 -4.39 -11.45 7.64
C VAL A 130 -3.83 -10.25 8.40
N PRO A 131 -4.60 -9.17 8.63
CA PRO A 131 -4.05 -7.95 9.22
C PRO A 131 -3.62 -8.17 10.67
N PRO A 132 -2.46 -7.64 11.10
CA PRO A 132 -2.19 -7.38 12.51
C PRO A 132 -3.33 -6.59 13.16
N ASP A 133 -3.48 -6.76 14.47
CA ASP A 133 -4.48 -6.04 15.26
C ASP A 133 -3.97 -4.64 15.60
N GLY A 134 -4.85 -3.63 15.52
CA GLY A 134 -4.49 -2.23 15.72
C GLY A 134 -3.90 -1.55 14.48
N GLU A 135 -3.01 -0.58 14.70
CA GLU A 135 -2.40 0.26 13.65
C GLU A 135 -1.09 -0.33 13.13
N PHE A 136 -0.94 -0.47 11.81
CA PHE A 136 0.30 -0.92 11.16
C PHE A 136 0.43 -0.35 9.74
N GLU A 137 1.65 -0.32 9.20
CA GLU A 137 1.91 0.03 7.80
C GLU A 137 1.71 -1.21 6.92
N LEU A 138 0.70 -1.19 6.06
CA LEU A 138 0.36 -2.32 5.18
C LEU A 138 1.30 -2.38 3.97
N MET A 139 1.53 -1.25 3.32
CA MET A 139 2.38 -1.15 2.15
C MET A 139 2.96 0.24 1.97
N ARG A 140 4.08 0.29 1.25
CA ARG A 140 4.73 1.50 0.75
C ARG A 140 4.88 1.36 -0.75
N TYR A 141 4.65 2.43 -1.49
CA TYR A 141 4.74 2.44 -2.95
C TYR A 141 5.40 3.72 -3.45
N ARG A 142 5.97 3.64 -4.65
CA ARG A 142 6.52 4.79 -5.34
C ARG A 142 6.00 4.83 -6.77
N THR A 143 5.67 6.03 -7.25
CA THR A 143 5.29 6.26 -8.65
C THR A 143 5.93 7.54 -9.20
N THR A 144 6.51 7.44 -10.39
CA THR A 144 7.11 8.54 -11.15
C THR A 144 6.15 9.10 -12.20
N LYS A 145 5.10 8.36 -12.55
CA LYS A 145 4.12 8.73 -13.58
C LYS A 145 2.96 9.51 -12.97
N VAL A 146 3.26 10.72 -12.49
CA VAL A 146 2.30 11.58 -11.79
C VAL A 146 1.78 12.67 -12.73
N SER A 147 0.47 12.77 -12.91
CA SER A 147 -0.17 13.87 -13.65
C SER A 147 -0.46 15.04 -12.71
N ILE A 148 0.53 15.91 -12.52
CA ILE A 148 0.37 17.09 -11.66
C ILE A 148 -0.45 18.15 -12.42
N ARG A 149 -1.72 18.33 -12.01
CA ARG A 149 -2.62 19.38 -12.52
C ARG A 149 -2.51 20.72 -11.79
N VAL A 150 -1.59 20.85 -10.83
CA VAL A 150 -1.39 22.09 -10.08
C VAL A 150 -0.46 23.01 -10.87
N LYS A 151 -0.96 24.15 -11.33
CA LYS A 151 -0.13 25.21 -11.94
C LYS A 151 0.42 26.10 -10.83
N ILE A 152 1.72 26.04 -10.60
CA ILE A 152 2.42 26.94 -9.68
C ILE A 152 3.19 27.95 -10.54
N SER A 153 2.92 29.24 -10.37
CA SER A 153 3.68 30.32 -11.04
C SER A 153 4.51 31.06 -9.99
N PRO A 154 5.82 30.79 -9.88
CA PRO A 154 6.65 31.49 -8.91
C PRO A 154 6.79 32.96 -9.33
N TYR A 155 6.19 33.87 -8.56
CA TYR A 155 6.33 35.31 -8.74
C TYR A 155 7.32 35.85 -7.71
N CYS A 156 8.47 36.34 -8.17
CA CYS A 156 9.42 37.07 -7.34
C CYS A 156 9.64 38.47 -7.94
N PRO A 157 9.02 39.52 -7.38
CA PRO A 157 9.29 40.88 -7.84
C PRO A 157 10.68 41.30 -7.32
N PHE A 158 11.68 41.29 -8.19
CA PHE A 158 12.96 41.93 -7.91
C PHE A 158 12.74 43.45 -7.78
N VAL A 159 12.68 43.95 -6.54
CA VAL A 159 12.77 45.39 -6.28
C VAL A 159 14.24 45.75 -6.15
N MET A 160 14.84 46.19 -7.27
CA MET A 160 16.16 46.79 -7.26
C MET A 160 16.06 48.15 -6.57
N LYS A 161 16.31 48.21 -5.25
CA LYS A 161 16.54 49.49 -4.57
C LYS A 161 17.87 50.04 -5.10
N ARG A 162 17.81 51.06 -5.97
CA ARG A 162 18.98 51.87 -6.30
C ARG A 162 19.39 52.65 -5.04
N THR A 163 20.64 52.49 -4.64
CA THR A 163 21.33 53.34 -3.65
C THR A 163 21.63 54.71 -4.26
#